data_AF-A0A537LK60-F1
#
_entry.id   AF-A0A537LK60-F1
#
_cell.length_a   1.000
_cell.length_b   1.000
_cell.length_c   1.000
_cell.angle_alpha   90.00
_cell.angle_beta   90.00
_cell.angle_gamma   90.00
#
_symmetry.space_group_name_H-M   'P 1'
#
loop_
_entity.id
_entity.type
_entity.pdbx_description
1 polymer ?
#
loop_
_entity_poly.entity_id
_entity_poly.type
_entity_poly.pdbx_seq_one_letter_code
_entity_poly.pdbx_strand_id
1 'polypeptide(L)' 'MMGADWTTLGSQGAEVNQFNEPNGIFVDEAGRIFVADFGNRRVVRMDDMTGLNWITLRTPVSPRGIFVY' A
#
# COMPACT_ATOMS: atom_id res chain seq x y z
N MET A 1 5.97 24.30 -3.04
CA MET A 1 6.83 23.42 -3.88
C MET A 1 5.90 22.58 -4.74
N MET A 2 5.92 22.73 -6.06
CA MET A 2 5.31 21.72 -6.95
C MET A 2 6.38 20.64 -7.10
N GLY A 3 6.22 19.50 -6.44
CA GLY A 3 7.13 18.38 -6.65
C GLY A 3 7.06 17.95 -8.11
N ALA A 4 8.20 17.92 -8.80
CA ALA A 4 8.33 17.24 -10.08
C ALA A 4 8.53 15.74 -9.82
N ASP A 5 8.18 14.89 -10.80
CA ASP A 5 8.48 13.45 -10.80
C ASP A 5 7.75 12.58 -9.76
N TRP A 6 6.48 12.91 -9.47
CA TRP A 6 5.63 12.01 -8.69
C TRP A 6 5.38 10.69 -9.45
N THR A 7 5.64 9.58 -8.77
CA THR A 7 5.19 8.26 -9.23
C THR A 7 3.87 7.91 -8.55
N THR A 8 2.84 7.67 -9.34
CA THR A 8 1.53 7.25 -8.85
C THR A 8 1.48 5.74 -8.74
N LEU A 9 1.12 5.23 -7.55
CA LEU A 9 0.93 3.81 -7.30
C LEU A 9 -0.54 3.51 -7.04
N GLY A 10 -1.11 2.73 -7.94
CA GLY A 10 -2.45 2.20 -7.86
C GLY A 10 -3.58 3.14 -8.30
N SER A 11 -4.81 2.62 -8.20
CA SER A 11 -6.06 3.30 -8.57
C SER A 11 -7.20 2.85 -7.65
N GLN A 12 -8.36 3.51 -7.67
CA GLN A 12 -9.52 3.09 -6.88
C GLN A 12 -10.00 1.69 -7.31
N GLY A 13 -10.22 0.78 -6.36
CA GLY A 13 -10.85 -0.52 -6.59
C GLY A 13 -10.32 -1.64 -5.69
N ALA A 14 -10.61 -2.89 -6.05
CA ALA A 14 -10.30 -4.07 -5.25
C ALA A 14 -9.31 -5.05 -5.90
N GLU A 15 -8.98 -4.83 -7.18
CA GLU A 15 -8.09 -5.70 -7.93
C GLU A 15 -6.61 -5.51 -7.53
N VAL A 16 -5.73 -6.26 -8.18
CA VAL A 16 -4.28 -6.05 -8.08
C VAL A 16 -3.95 -4.63 -8.54
N ASN A 17 -3.03 -3.97 -7.82
CA ASN A 17 -2.66 -2.57 -8.06
C ASN A 17 -3.81 -1.57 -7.84
N GLN A 18 -4.81 -1.94 -7.04
CA GLN A 18 -5.88 -1.03 -6.64
C GLN A 18 -5.96 -0.87 -5.13
N PHE A 19 -6.58 0.22 -4.69
CA PHE A 19 -6.83 0.51 -3.28
C PHE A 19 -8.27 0.98 -3.08
N ASN A 20 -8.80 0.72 -1.89
CA ASN A 20 -10.09 1.19 -1.43
C ASN A 20 -9.94 1.72 -0.01
N GLU A 21 -10.04 3.04 0.14
CA GLU A 21 -9.87 3.76 1.42
C GLU A 21 -8.55 3.43 2.16
N PRO A 22 -7.37 3.45 1.51
CA PRO A 22 -6.12 3.14 2.20
C PRO A 22 -5.86 4.15 3.33
N ASN A 23 -5.51 3.67 4.52
CA ASN A 23 -5.46 4.49 5.74
C ASN A 23 -4.12 4.48 6.50
N GLY A 24 -3.13 3.71 6.03
CA GLY A 24 -1.82 3.62 6.65
C GLY A 24 -0.76 3.22 5.64
N ILE A 25 0.44 3.79 5.80
CA ILE A 25 1.62 3.48 4.99
C ILE A 25 2.85 3.32 5.89
N PHE A 26 3.72 2.38 5.54
CA PHE A 26 5.01 2.18 6.18
C PHE A 26 6.06 1.80 5.14
N VAL A 27 7.30 2.25 5.34
CA VAL A 27 8.45 1.87 4.51
C VAL A 27 9.49 1.27 5.43
N ASP A 28 9.98 0.08 5.10
CA ASP A 28 11.03 -0.56 5.89
C ASP A 28 12.44 -0.18 5.41
N GLU A 29 13.47 -0.66 6.13
CA GLU A 29 14.88 -0.38 5.83
C GLU A 29 15.33 -0.91 4.46
N ALA A 30 14.60 -1.87 3.89
CA ALA A 30 14.87 -2.40 2.55
C ALA A 30 14.17 -1.60 1.44
N GLY A 31 13.44 -0.55 1.79
CA GLY A 31 12.69 0.29 0.85
C GLY A 31 11.32 -0.27 0.44
N ARG A 32 10.88 -1.37 1.07
CA ARG A 32 9.59 -1.99 0.75
C ARG A 32 8.46 -1.16 1.33
N ILE A 33 7.43 -0.95 0.54
CA ILE A 33 6.30 -0.09 0.88
C ILE A 33 5.13 -0.97 1.27
N PHE A 34 4.56 -0.73 2.43
CA PHE A 34 3.38 -1.43 2.93
C PHE A 34 2.23 -0.46 3.04
N VAL A 35 1.05 -0.86 2.57
CA VAL A 35 -0.17 -0.05 2.58
C VAL A 35 -1.31 -0.85 3.23
N ALA A 36 -1.95 -0.26 4.23
CA ALA A 36 -3.17 -0.76 4.83
C ALA A 36 -4.36 -0.33 3.97
N ASP A 37 -4.90 -1.28 3.21
CA ASP A 37 -6.00 -1.08 2.27
C ASP A 37 -7.32 -1.43 2.98
N PHE A 38 -7.81 -0.46 3.78
CA PHE A 38 -8.87 -0.63 4.77
C PHE A 38 -10.16 -1.21 4.17
N GLY A 39 -10.64 -0.61 3.08
CA GLY A 39 -11.89 -0.99 2.44
C GLY A 39 -11.83 -2.38 1.80
N ASN A 40 -10.64 -2.85 1.44
CA ASN A 40 -10.41 -4.18 0.86
C ASN A 40 -9.99 -5.24 1.88
N ARG A 41 -9.86 -4.89 3.18
CA ARG A 41 -9.45 -5.79 4.26
C ARG A 41 -8.17 -6.55 3.91
N ARG A 42 -7.14 -5.80 3.50
CA ARG A 42 -5.84 -6.35 3.16
C ARG A 42 -4.71 -5.39 3.50
N VAL A 43 -3.52 -5.95 3.63
CA VAL A 43 -2.26 -5.21 3.57
C VAL A 43 -1.58 -5.55 2.25
N VAL A 44 -1.11 -4.53 1.57
CA VAL A 44 -0.39 -4.66 0.30
C VAL A 44 1.06 -4.27 0.52
N ARG A 45 2.01 -5.06 0.01
CA ARG A 45 3.44 -4.73 -0.02
C ARG A 45 3.92 -4.59 -1.47
N MET A 46 4.72 -3.56 -1.74
CA MET A 46 5.51 -3.39 -2.96
C MET A 46 7.00 -3.38 -2.61
N ASP A 47 7.85 -3.79 -3.54
CA ASP A 47 9.30 -3.86 -3.26
C ASP A 47 9.95 -2.47 -3.22
N ASP A 48 9.46 -1.53 -4.03
CA ASP A 48 9.95 -0.15 -4.09
C ASP A 48 8.93 0.77 -4.82
N MET A 49 9.35 2.00 -5.14
CA MET A 49 8.54 3.00 -5.85
C MET A 49 8.29 2.66 -7.34
N THR A 50 8.91 1.62 -7.92
CA THR A 50 8.62 1.20 -9.30
C THR A 50 7.23 0.57 -9.44
N GLY A 51 6.60 0.19 -8.32
CA GLY A 51 5.26 -0.39 -8.33
C GLY A 51 5.23 -1.81 -8.88
N LEU A 52 6.32 -2.55 -8.77
CA LEU A 52 6.40 -3.96 -9.12
C LEU A 52 6.20 -4.87 -7.89
N ASN A 53 5.91 -6.14 -8.14
CA ASN A 53 5.83 -7.21 -7.13
C ASN A 53 4.84 -6.94 -5.99
N TRP A 54 3.58 -6.65 -6.34
CA TRP A 54 2.52 -6.44 -5.37
C TRP A 54 2.14 -7.74 -4.67
N ILE A 55 2.45 -7.83 -3.38
CA ILE A 55 2.07 -8.94 -2.53
C ILE A 55 0.90 -8.52 -1.67
N THR A 56 -0.16 -9.33 -1.66
CA THR A 56 -1.36 -9.09 -0.85
C THR A 56 -1.44 -10.07 0.31
N LEU A 57 -1.57 -9.53 1.52
CA LEU A 57 -1.97 -10.28 2.71
C LEU A 57 -3.43 -9.92 3.06
N ARG A 58 -4.34 -10.89 2.94
CA ARG A 58 -5.73 -10.70 3.38
C ARG A 58 -5.81 -10.72 4.90
N THR A 59 -6.66 -9.85 5.44
CA THR A 59 -6.94 -9.78 6.87
C THR A 59 -8.41 -10.07 7.14
N PRO A 60 -8.76 -10.72 8.26
CA PRO A 60 -10.16 -10.99 8.60
C PRO A 60 -10.95 -9.71 8.93
N VAL A 61 -10.25 -8.63 9.30
CA VAL A 61 -10.81 -7.31 9.60
C VAL A 61 -10.07 -6.21 8.84
N SER A 62 -10.69 -5.04 8.69
CA SER A 62 -10.05 -3.90 8.05
C SER A 62 -8.86 -3.39 8.90
N PRO A 63 -7.65 -3.26 8.32
CA PRO A 63 -6.50 -2.74 9.05
C PRO A 63 -6.70 -1.26 9.40
N ARG A 64 -6.44 -0.86 10.66
CA ARG A 64 -6.63 0.54 11.12
C ARG A 64 -5.37 1.40 11.00
N GLY A 65 -4.35 0.89 10.33
CA GLY A 65 -3.03 1.48 10.18
C GLY A 65 -1.97 0.39 10.00
N ILE A 66 -0.71 0.80 9.87
CA ILE A 66 0.45 -0.09 9.92
C ILE A 66 1.37 0.41 11.02
N PHE A 67 1.68 -0.47 11.98
CA PHE A 67 2.68 -0.25 12.99
C PHE A 67 3.63 -1.44 12.97
N VAL A 68 4.91 -1.16 12.81
CA VAL A 68 5.99 -2.15 12.90
C VAL A 68 6.96 -1.58 13.92
N TYR A 69 7.31 -2.39 14.91
CA TYR A 69 8.20 -2.05 16.02
C TYR A 69 9.67 -2.20 15.64
#